data_AF-A0A931QCY9-F1
#
_entry.id   AF-A0A931QCY9-F1
#
_cell.length_a   1.000
_cell.length_b   1.000
_cell.length_c   1.000
_cell.angle_alpha   90.00
_cell.angle_beta   90.00
_cell.angle_gamma   90.00
#
_symmetry.space_group_name_H-M   'P 1'
#
loop_
_entity.id
_entity.type
_entity.pdbx_description
1 polymer ?
#
loop_
_entity_poly.entity_id
_entity_poly.type
_entity_poly.pdbx_seq_one_letter_code
_entity_poly.pdbx_strand_id
1 'polypeptide(L)'
;MEAPATVMEFARVARLLADEARRLGLCAPGFRSPPRLTGVDRSLRRRAGAPPMVSVRLRGRPLDWVIEDMIQGVLAVNGLDGADKARVGASLDAAVRRDRGIYHAA
;
A
#
# COMPACT_ATOMS: atom_id res chain seq x y z
N MET A 1 19.58 3.87 10.92
CA MET A 1 18.17 4.33 10.88
C MET A 1 17.78 4.42 9.43
N GLU A 2 16.71 3.72 9.04
CA GLU A 2 16.15 3.85 7.69
C GLU A 2 15.57 5.26 7.51
N ALA A 3 15.72 5.83 6.32
CA ALA A 3 15.23 7.17 6.03
C ALA A 3 13.69 7.22 6.13
N PRO A 4 13.10 8.32 6.63
CA PRO A 4 11.67 8.46 6.71
C PRO A 4 11.05 8.53 5.31
N ALA A 5 9.86 7.93 5.16
CA ALA A 5 9.13 7.94 3.91
C ALA A 5 8.74 9.35 3.46
N THR A 6 8.94 9.63 2.17
CA THR A 6 8.55 10.88 1.51
C THR A 6 7.17 10.77 0.84
N VAL A 7 6.56 11.93 0.53
CA VAL A 7 5.29 11.98 -0.21
C VAL A 7 5.44 11.41 -1.62
N MET A 8 6.60 11.59 -2.26
CA MET A 8 6.87 11.07 -3.61
C MET A 8 6.96 9.54 -3.61
N GLU A 9 7.63 8.95 -2.62
CA GLU A 9 7.67 7.49 -2.46
C GLU A 9 6.28 6.93 -2.18
N PHE A 10 5.51 7.58 -1.31
CA PHE A 10 4.12 7.17 -1.03
C PHE A 10 3.26 7.16 -2.30
N ALA A 11 3.31 8.22 -3.10
CA ALA A 11 2.55 8.33 -4.35
C ALA A 11 2.99 7.29 -5.39
N ARG A 12 4.29 7.04 -5.49
CA ARG A 12 4.87 6.01 -6.37
C ARG A 12 4.42 4.62 -5.98
N VAL A 13 4.56 4.24 -4.70
CA VAL A 13 4.11 2.94 -4.19
C VAL A 13 2.60 2.78 -4.39
N ALA A 14 1.80 3.82 -4.14
CA ALA A 14 0.36 3.79 -4.34
C ALA A 14 -0.01 3.44 -5.80
N ARG A 15 0.72 4.00 -6.76
CA ARG A 15 0.51 3.71 -8.19
C ARG A 15 0.88 2.27 -8.52
N LEU A 16 2.06 1.81 -8.10
CA LEU A 16 2.53 0.44 -8.36
C LEU A 16 1.55 -0.60 -7.80
N LEU A 17 1.09 -0.41 -6.56
CA LEU A 17 0.13 -1.30 -5.93
C LEU A 17 -1.23 -1.26 -6.62
N ALA A 18 -1.69 -0.09 -7.08
CA ALA A 18 -2.95 0.01 -7.81
C ALA A 18 -2.86 -0.69 -9.17
N ASP A 19 -1.75 -0.54 -9.89
CA ASP A 19 -1.54 -1.17 -11.19
C ASP A 19 -1.43 -2.70 -11.05
N GLU A 20 -0.68 -3.18 -10.05
CA GLU A 20 -0.57 -4.62 -9.77
C GLU A 20 -1.89 -5.22 -9.28
N ALA A 21 -2.63 -4.53 -8.42
CA ALA A 21 -3.96 -4.98 -7.99
C ALA A 21 -4.91 -5.14 -9.19
N ARG A 22 -4.94 -4.16 -10.11
CA ARG A 22 -5.75 -4.27 -11.34
C ARG A 22 -5.28 -5.40 -12.23
N ARG A 23 -3.97 -5.61 -12.39
CA ARG A 23 -3.39 -6.71 -13.16
C ARG A 23 -3.82 -8.08 -12.62
N LEU A 24 -3.96 -8.19 -11.30
CA LEU A 24 -4.44 -9.39 -10.61
C LEU A 24 -5.98 -9.53 -10.58
N GLY A 25 -6.74 -8.60 -11.19
CA GLY A 25 -8.20 -8.61 -11.18
C GLY A 25 -8.82 -8.19 -9.85
N LEU A 26 -8.05 -7.53 -8.97
CA LEU A 26 -8.49 -7.09 -7.65
C LEU A 26 -9.03 -5.66 -7.67
N CYS A 27 -9.79 -5.30 -6.63
CA CYS A 27 -10.14 -3.92 -6.37
C CYS A 27 -8.89 -3.12 -5.94
N ALA A 28 -8.52 -2.11 -6.73
CA ALA A 28 -7.45 -1.18 -6.39
C ALA A 28 -8.00 -0.05 -5.49
N PRO A 29 -7.58 0.06 -4.21
CA PRO A 29 -8.02 1.15 -3.36
C PRO A 29 -7.34 2.46 -3.74
N GLY A 30 -7.97 3.57 -3.37
CA GLY A 30 -7.24 4.83 -3.27
C GLY A 30 -6.35 4.83 -2.02
N PHE A 31 -5.26 5.60 -2.07
CA PHE A 31 -4.38 5.84 -0.92
C PHE A 31 -4.39 7.30 -0.49
N ARG A 32 -4.40 7.56 0.83
CA ARG A 32 -4.27 8.90 1.43
C ARG A 32 -3.39 8.88 2.68
N SER A 33 -2.97 10.05 3.12
CA SER A 33 -2.25 10.27 4.38
C SER A 33 -2.63 11.64 4.96
N PRO A 34 -2.78 11.80 6.28
CA PRO A 34 -2.82 10.75 7.31
C PRO A 34 -4.21 10.09 7.43
N PRO A 35 -4.37 9.03 8.26
CA PRO A 35 -5.67 8.57 8.74
C PRO A 35 -6.42 9.70 9.47
N ARG A 36 -7.75 9.71 9.34
CA ARG A 36 -8.61 10.62 10.13
C ARG A 36 -8.82 10.12 11.57
N LEU A 37 -8.60 8.83 11.80
CA LEU A 37 -8.66 8.23 13.12
C LEU A 37 -7.34 8.49 13.86
N THR A 38 -7.42 9.08 15.05
CA THR A 38 -6.24 9.39 15.87
C THR A 38 -5.59 8.11 16.39
N GLY A 39 -4.25 8.08 16.42
CA GLY A 39 -3.49 7.00 17.06
C GLY A 39 -3.35 5.71 16.25
N VAL A 40 -3.84 5.67 15.00
CA VAL A 40 -3.69 4.49 14.13
C VAL A 40 -2.68 4.72 13.01
N ASP A 41 -1.99 3.64 12.63
CA ASP A 41 -1.04 3.65 11.53
C ASP A 41 -1.72 3.48 10.17
N ARG A 42 -2.85 2.78 10.15
CA ARG A 42 -3.64 2.55 8.94
C ARG A 42 -5.14 2.52 9.27
N SER A 43 -5.94 3.07 8.37
CA SER A 43 -7.40 2.95 8.43
C SER A 43 -7.98 2.63 7.06
N LEU A 44 -9.06 1.86 7.02
CA LEU A 44 -9.80 1.52 5.82
C LEU A 44 -11.21 2.12 5.91
N ARG A 45 -11.66 2.77 4.83
CA ARG A 45 -13.01 3.32 4.71
C ARG A 45 -13.69 2.80 3.45
N ARG A 46 -14.90 2.27 3.62
CA ARG A 46 -15.81 1.90 2.53
C ARG A 46 -16.97 2.89 2.49
N ARG A 47 -17.38 3.33 1.29
CA ARG A 47 -18.57 4.15 1.08
C ARG A 47 -19.33 3.58 -0.12
N ALA A 48 -20.64 3.42 0.00
CA ALA A 48 -21.47 3.01 -1.13
C ALA A 48 -21.25 3.95 -2.33
N GLY A 49 -21.04 3.36 -3.51
CA GLY A 49 -20.82 4.09 -4.76
C GLY A 49 -19.44 4.76 -4.92
N ALA A 50 -18.48 4.49 -4.02
CA ALA A 50 -17.12 5.02 -4.15
C ALA A 50 -16.06 3.93 -3.95
N PRO A 51 -14.89 4.04 -4.62
CA PRO A 51 -13.77 3.13 -4.36
C PRO A 51 -13.36 3.14 -2.89
N PRO A 52 -12.93 1.99 -2.33
CA PRO A 52 -12.43 1.92 -0.97
C PRO A 52 -11.18 2.78 -0.81
N MET A 53 -11.05 3.38 0.38
CA MET A 53 -9.94 4.25 0.74
C MET A 53 -9.10 3.64 1.84
N VAL A 54 -7.79 3.52 1.61
CA VAL A 54 -6.80 3.19 2.62
C VAL A 54 -6.06 4.48 2.98
N SER A 55 -6.06 4.84 4.27
CA SER A 55 -5.23 5.92 4.78
C SER A 55 -4.09 5.35 5.60
N VAL A 56 -2.87 5.83 5.39
CA VAL A 56 -1.66 5.36 6.10
C VAL A 56 -0.94 6.55 6.71
N ARG A 57 -0.43 6.40 7.93
CA ARG A 57 0.40 7.39 8.59
C ARG A 57 1.77 7.39 7.93
N LEU A 58 2.17 8.54 7.38
CA LEU A 58 3.46 8.70 6.69
C LEU A 58 4.55 9.31 7.59
N ARG A 59 4.19 10.37 8.33
CA ARG A 59 5.16 11.20 9.04
C ARG A 59 5.96 10.42 10.09
N GLY A 60 7.29 10.48 9.96
CA GLY A 60 8.23 9.89 10.91
C GLY A 60 8.28 8.36 10.90
N ARG A 61 7.76 7.72 9.85
CA ARG A 61 7.80 6.26 9.71
C ARG A 61 8.81 5.82 8.65
N PRO A 62 9.51 4.69 8.87
CA PRO A 62 10.29 4.04 7.83
C PRO A 62 9.45 3.72 6.60
N LEU A 63 10.05 3.82 5.42
CA LEU A 63 9.36 3.54 4.16
C LEU A 63 8.84 2.10 4.10
N ASP A 64 9.63 1.12 4.54
CA ASP A 64 9.23 -0.29 4.52
C ASP A 64 7.95 -0.54 5.34
N TRP A 65 7.77 0.14 6.47
CA TRP A 65 6.54 0.03 7.28
C TRP A 65 5.33 0.66 6.59
N VAL A 66 5.54 1.75 5.87
CA VAL A 66 4.49 2.40 5.10
C VAL A 66 4.06 1.51 3.93
N ILE A 67 5.01 0.89 3.23
CA ILE A 67 4.74 -0.08 2.15
C ILE A 67 3.95 -1.27 2.69
N GLU A 68 4.36 -1.85 3.81
CA GLU A 68 3.66 -2.98 4.44
C GLU A 68 2.21 -2.63 4.75
N ASP A 69 1.97 -1.46 5.36
CA ASP A 69 0.61 -0.98 5.62
C ASP A 69 -0.20 -0.78 4.33
N MET A 70 0.42 -0.28 3.26
CA MET A 70 -0.26 -0.12 1.98
C MET A 70 -0.64 -1.48 1.36
N ILE A 71 0.25 -2.47 1.42
CA ILE A 71 0.01 -3.85 0.96
C ILE A 71 -1.13 -4.47 1.79
N GLN A 72 -1.05 -4.43 3.12
CA GLN A 72 -2.12 -4.92 3.99
C GLN A 72 -3.45 -4.19 3.75
N GLY A 73 -3.38 -2.93 3.30
CA GLY A 73 -4.52 -2.17 2.77
C GLY A 73 -5.21 -2.85 1.60
N VAL A 74 -4.46 -3.20 0.55
CA VAL A 74 -4.97 -3.90 -0.63
C VAL A 74 -5.57 -5.26 -0.26
N LEU A 75 -4.85 -6.03 0.57
CA LEU A 75 -5.30 -7.36 0.99
C LEU A 75 -6.63 -7.28 1.77
N ALA A 76 -6.72 -6.36 2.73
CA ALA A 76 -7.94 -6.15 3.52
C ALA A 76 -9.12 -5.60 2.69
N VAL A 77 -8.84 -4.75 1.69
CA VAL A 77 -9.86 -4.24 0.77
C VAL A 77 -10.52 -5.36 -0.03
N ASN A 78 -9.74 -6.38 -0.39
CA ASN A 78 -10.18 -7.51 -1.19
C ASN A 78 -10.59 -8.74 -0.35
N GLY A 79 -10.56 -8.63 0.99
CA GLY A 79 -10.99 -9.72 1.87
C GLY A 79 -10.14 -10.99 1.76
N LEU A 80 -8.86 -10.86 1.39
CA LEU A 80 -7.97 -12.01 1.16
C LEU A 80 -7.46 -12.58 2.48
N ASP A 81 -7.44 -13.90 2.59
CA ASP A 81 -6.91 -14.66 3.72
C ASP A 81 -6.04 -15.85 3.28
N GLY A 82 -5.49 -16.57 4.25
CA GLY A 82 -4.73 -17.81 4.04
C GLY A 82 -3.69 -17.75 2.93
N ALA A 83 -3.73 -18.76 2.05
CA ALA A 83 -2.78 -18.92 0.94
C ALA A 83 -2.91 -17.80 -0.11
N ASP A 84 -4.12 -17.30 -0.37
CA ASP A 84 -4.33 -16.22 -1.32
C ASP A 84 -3.76 -14.89 -0.83
N LYS A 85 -3.93 -14.60 0.46
CA LYS A 85 -3.29 -13.43 1.09
C LYS A 85 -1.76 -13.50 0.95
N ALA A 86 -1.17 -14.66 1.22
CA ALA A 86 0.28 -14.85 1.10
C ALA A 86 0.76 -14.67 -0.36
N ARG A 87 0.09 -15.32 -1.31
CA ARG A 87 0.43 -15.26 -2.73
C ARG A 87 0.30 -13.84 -3.30
N VAL A 88 -0.83 -13.17 -3.03
CA VAL A 88 -1.07 -11.81 -3.51
C VAL A 88 -0.13 -10.81 -2.82
N GLY A 89 0.08 -10.95 -1.51
CA GLY A 89 1.01 -10.11 -0.76
C GLY A 89 2.43 -10.16 -1.34
N ALA A 90 2.91 -11.38 -1.66
CA ALA A 90 4.20 -11.56 -2.33
C ALA A 90 4.25 -10.92 -3.72
N SER A 91 3.17 -11.00 -4.50
CA SER A 91 3.10 -10.35 -5.83
C SER A 91 3.18 -8.81 -5.73
N LEU A 92 2.45 -8.24 -4.78
CA LEU A 92 2.44 -6.79 -4.50
C LEU A 92 3.81 -6.28 -4.03
N ASP A 93 4.43 -6.99 -3.08
CA ASP A 93 5.79 -6.67 -2.61
C ASP A 93 6.81 -6.76 -3.76
N ALA A 94 6.75 -7.82 -4.56
CA ALA A 94 7.64 -7.96 -5.72
C ALA A 94 7.45 -6.84 -6.75
N ALA A 95 6.23 -6.33 -6.96
CA ALA A 95 5.98 -5.19 -7.85
C ALA A 95 6.65 -3.91 -7.32
N VAL A 96 6.59 -3.65 -6.02
CA VAL A 96 7.25 -2.50 -5.39
C VAL A 96 8.78 -2.64 -5.40
N ARG A 97 9.31 -3.84 -5.10
CA ARG A 97 10.75 -4.09 -5.08
C ARG A 97 11.39 -3.97 -6.46
N ARG A 98 10.72 -4.42 -7.53
CA ARG A 98 11.22 -4.28 -8.91
C ARG A 98 11.47 -2.82 -9.27
N ASP A 99 10.58 -1.90 -8.88
CA ASP A 99 10.78 -0.46 -9.12
C ASP A 99 11.93 0.10 -8.27
N ARG A 100 11.99 -0.25 -6.97
CA ARG A 100 13.06 0.24 -6.08
C ARG A 100 14.46 -0.27 -6.47
N GLY A 101 14.56 -1.49 -7.01
CA GLY A 101 15.81 -2.05 -7.53
C GLY A 101 16.36 -1.29 -8.73
N ILE A 102 15.50 -0.61 -9.50
CA ILE A 102 15.92 0.19 -10.66
C ILE A 102 16.63 1.50 -10.22
N TYR A 103 16.36 2.00 -9.01
CA TYR A 103 16.90 3.27 -8.53
C TYR A 103 18.04 3.15 -7.49
N HIS A 104 18.30 1.95 -6.97
CA HIS A 104 19.47 1.68 -6.11
C HIS A 104 20.64 1.03 -6.86
N ALA A 105 20.49 0.76 -8.16
CA ALA A 105 21.54 0.26 -9.04
C ALA A 105 22.20 1.37 -9.90
N ALA A 106 21.96 2.65 -9.57
CA ALA A 106 22.49 3.82 -10.27
C ALA A 106 23.26 4.73 -9.31
#